data_AF-A0A448WZE8-F1
#
_entry.id   AF-A0A448WZE8-F1
#
_cell.length_a   1.000
_cell.length_b   1.000
_cell.length_c   1.000
_cell.angle_alpha   90.00
_cell.angle_beta   90.00
_cell.angle_gamma   90.00
#
_symmetry.space_group_name_H-M   'P 1'
#
loop_
_entity.id
_entity.type
_entity.pdbx_description
1 polymer ?
#
loop_
_entity_poly.entity_id
_entity_poly.type
_entity_poly.pdbx_seq_one_letter_code
_entity_poly.pdbx_strand_id
1 'polypeptide(L)'
;MARLWLHESERVYCDKMTEQEDVDQFHKMLHETAKKALEDLDEAALFDRPLLYCHFAQGIGEPKYMPVERQAELSRLLTEALDGYNELNAAMNLVLFEDAIAHILRINRILEAPRGNALLVGVGGSGKQSLSRLAAFISSIDVFQITLRKGYGLTELRADLAGLYTKAGLKNTSVVFLLTDAQVADEKFLVLVNDLLASGEIADLFADDEVENILNAVRGEVKNQGLQDTRENCWRFFINRVRRMLKVVLCFSPVGSTLRMRARKFPALVNCTSIDWFHEWPHEALLSVSSRFLSSLDLLSGELRPSVAEFMSFVHQSVNQMSAVYLANERRYNYTTPKSFLEQIQLYENMLRKKSSELLAKMARLENGLQKLESTAQQVDDLKAKLAAQEVELAQKNEDANKLLAIVGAETEKVTGEKEVANSEEEKVAKIKKEVSKKQSDCEQDLAKAEPALLAAQTALNTLNKNNLSEMKSFGSPPSAVVNVTAAVMCLLAPGGKVPKDRSWKAAKAGIMSKVDVFLDSLINYDKENIHENCLKAVSDYLKDPEFSPEFVQSKSLAAAGLCSWAINIVNFYK
;
A
#
# COMPACT_ATOMS: atom_id res chain seq x y z
N MET A 1 -0.71 -30.58 -71.42
CA MET A 1 0.22 -31.74 -71.47
C MET A 1 1.68 -31.29 -71.52
N ALA A 2 2.10 -30.41 -72.45
CA ALA A 2 3.47 -29.89 -72.50
C ALA A 2 3.94 -29.17 -71.22
N ARG A 3 3.12 -28.24 -70.68
CA ARG A 3 3.40 -27.58 -69.39
C ARG A 3 3.49 -28.54 -68.20
N LEU A 4 2.72 -29.63 -68.22
CA LEU A 4 2.76 -30.68 -67.20
C LEU A 4 4.08 -31.45 -67.28
N TRP A 5 4.53 -31.78 -68.49
CA TRP A 5 5.84 -32.41 -68.71
C TRP A 5 7.00 -31.52 -68.24
N LEU A 6 6.94 -30.21 -68.50
CA LEU A 6 7.92 -29.26 -67.97
C LEU A 6 7.94 -29.27 -66.44
N HIS A 7 6.76 -29.18 -65.81
CA HIS A 7 6.65 -29.19 -64.36
C HIS A 7 7.22 -30.48 -63.76
N GLU A 8 6.80 -31.64 -64.28
CA GLU A 8 7.30 -32.95 -63.82
C GLU A 8 8.81 -33.11 -64.02
N SER A 9 9.36 -32.58 -65.12
CA SER A 9 10.80 -32.59 -65.38
C SER A 9 11.57 -31.75 -64.34
N GLU A 10 11.07 -30.56 -64.00
CA GLU A 10 11.63 -29.76 -62.90
C GLU A 10 11.54 -30.52 -61.57
N ARG A 11 10.38 -31.09 -61.23
CA ARG A 11 10.19 -31.81 -59.95
C ARG A 11 11.06 -33.06 -59.81
N VAL A 12 11.42 -33.72 -60.91
CA VAL A 12 12.21 -34.98 -60.88
C VAL A 12 13.72 -34.72 -60.93
N TYR A 13 14.16 -33.74 -61.71
CA TYR A 13 15.59 -33.48 -61.95
C TYR A 13 16.10 -32.24 -61.23
N CYS A 14 15.38 -31.12 -61.33
CA CYS A 14 15.80 -29.85 -60.75
C CYS A 14 15.78 -29.89 -59.21
N ASP A 15 14.77 -30.51 -58.60
CA ASP A 15 14.63 -30.57 -57.15
C ASP A 15 15.73 -31.38 -56.44
N LYS A 16 16.61 -32.06 -57.18
CA LYS A 16 17.78 -32.77 -56.64
C LYS A 16 19.05 -31.90 -56.59
N MET A 17 19.06 -30.78 -57.32
CA MET A 17 20.21 -29.91 -57.47
C MET A 17 20.42 -29.07 -56.21
N THR A 18 21.68 -28.83 -55.86
CA THR A 18 22.04 -28.12 -54.62
C THR A 18 22.43 -26.67 -54.87
N GLU A 19 23.06 -26.40 -56.02
CA GLU A 19 23.60 -25.09 -56.36
C GLU A 19 22.71 -24.39 -57.39
N GLN A 20 22.57 -23.07 -57.27
CA GLN A 20 21.74 -22.28 -58.19
C GLN A 20 22.28 -22.34 -59.63
N GLU A 21 23.60 -22.44 -59.80
CA GLU A 21 24.24 -22.55 -61.11
C GLU A 21 23.79 -23.82 -61.85
N ASP A 22 23.65 -24.95 -61.14
CA ASP A 22 23.17 -26.21 -61.71
C ASP A 22 21.70 -26.10 -62.13
N VAL A 23 20.88 -25.45 -61.29
CA VAL A 23 19.46 -25.18 -61.58
C VAL A 23 19.31 -24.33 -62.83
N ASP A 24 20.12 -23.29 -62.98
CA ASP A 24 20.09 -22.40 -64.15
C ASP A 24 20.55 -23.12 -65.42
N GLN A 25 21.58 -23.99 -65.32
CA GLN A 25 22.01 -24.84 -66.44
C GLN A 25 20.92 -25.84 -66.84
N PHE A 26 20.24 -26.45 -65.87
CA PHE A 26 19.12 -27.35 -66.14
C PHE A 26 17.97 -26.64 -66.85
N HIS A 27 17.58 -25.44 -66.40
CA HIS A 27 16.54 -24.68 -67.08
C HIS A 27 16.91 -24.35 -68.52
N LYS A 28 18.17 -24.02 -68.81
CA LYS A 28 18.66 -23.84 -70.19
C LYS A 28 18.53 -25.12 -71.02
N MET A 29 18.98 -26.26 -70.49
CA MET A 29 18.85 -27.55 -71.17
C MET A 29 17.39 -27.95 -71.41
N LEU A 30 16.52 -27.71 -70.43
CA LEU A 30 15.08 -27.97 -70.53
C LEU A 30 14.46 -27.09 -71.62
N HIS A 31 14.82 -25.81 -71.66
CA HIS A 31 14.35 -24.88 -72.68
C HIS A 31 14.78 -25.31 -74.10
N GLU A 32 16.06 -25.67 -74.27
CA GLU A 32 16.57 -26.15 -75.56
C GLU A 32 15.90 -27.47 -76.00
N THR A 33 15.65 -28.38 -75.06
CA THR A 33 14.99 -29.67 -75.34
C THR A 33 13.53 -29.48 -75.71
N ALA A 34 12.82 -28.65 -74.95
CA ALA A 34 11.44 -28.29 -75.22
C ALA A 34 11.30 -27.63 -76.60
N LYS A 35 12.20 -26.69 -76.94
CA LYS A 35 12.20 -26.03 -78.25
C LYS A 35 12.38 -27.02 -79.40
N LYS A 36 13.27 -28.01 -79.27
CA LYS A 36 13.50 -29.04 -80.31
C LYS A 36 12.36 -30.06 -80.42
N ALA A 37 11.69 -30.39 -79.31
CA ALA A 37 10.67 -31.43 -79.27
C ALA A 37 9.24 -30.89 -79.47
N LEU A 38 9.01 -29.60 -79.23
CA LEU A 38 7.70 -28.95 -79.20
C LEU A 38 7.70 -27.70 -80.10
N GLU A 39 8.22 -27.82 -81.32
CA GLU A 39 8.40 -26.72 -82.28
C GLU A 39 7.08 -26.00 -82.65
N ASP A 40 5.95 -26.71 -82.57
CA ASP A 40 4.62 -26.19 -82.94
C ASP A 40 3.90 -25.41 -81.83
N LEU A 41 4.47 -25.32 -80.63
CA LEU A 41 3.86 -24.64 -79.49
C LEU A 41 4.45 -23.26 -79.26
N ASP A 42 3.59 -22.30 -78.90
CA ASP A 42 4.02 -20.96 -78.51
C ASP A 42 4.95 -21.00 -77.28
N GLU A 43 6.20 -20.59 -77.46
CA GLU A 43 7.21 -20.54 -76.41
C GLU A 43 6.74 -19.66 -75.22
N ALA A 44 6.04 -18.55 -75.50
CA ALA A 44 5.59 -17.64 -74.44
C ALA A 44 4.56 -18.33 -73.52
N ALA A 45 3.55 -18.97 -74.11
CA ALA A 45 2.55 -19.73 -73.35
C ALA A 45 3.14 -21.00 -72.69
N LEU A 46 4.20 -21.58 -73.24
CA LEU A 46 4.81 -22.80 -72.71
C LEU A 46 5.67 -22.51 -71.46
N PHE A 47 6.43 -21.43 -71.45
CA PHE A 47 7.34 -21.05 -70.36
C PHE A 47 6.77 -20.02 -69.39
N ASP A 48 5.52 -19.61 -69.55
CA ASP A 48 4.85 -18.69 -68.63
C ASP A 48 4.96 -19.15 -67.16
N ARG A 49 5.28 -18.22 -66.25
CA ARG A 49 5.54 -18.47 -64.82
C ARG A 49 4.50 -17.71 -63.99
N PRO A 50 4.06 -18.27 -62.84
CA PRO A 50 4.59 -19.45 -62.15
C PRO A 50 4.02 -20.79 -62.65
N LEU A 51 4.84 -21.85 -62.65
CA LEU A 51 4.47 -23.19 -63.10
C LEU A 51 4.10 -24.11 -61.92
N LEU A 52 2.91 -23.88 -61.36
CA LEU A 52 2.43 -24.58 -60.15
C LEU A 52 1.34 -25.61 -60.50
N TYR A 53 1.49 -26.82 -59.97
CA TYR A 53 0.48 -27.88 -60.05
C TYR A 53 0.23 -28.45 -58.66
N CYS A 54 -1.02 -28.80 -58.36
CA CYS A 54 -1.37 -29.45 -57.11
C CYS A 54 -2.59 -30.36 -57.27
N HIS A 55 -2.81 -31.24 -56.28
CA HIS A 55 -3.95 -32.17 -56.29
C HIS A 55 -5.23 -31.55 -55.74
N PHE A 56 -5.17 -30.35 -55.15
CA PHE A 56 -6.30 -29.72 -54.44
C PHE A 56 -6.65 -28.34 -55.03
N ALA A 57 -6.23 -28.06 -56.26
CA ALA A 57 -6.46 -26.77 -56.93
C ALA A 57 -7.94 -26.39 -56.99
N GLN A 58 -8.84 -27.38 -57.09
CA GLN A 58 -10.30 -27.19 -57.14
C GLN A 58 -11.01 -27.44 -55.80
N GLY A 59 -10.26 -27.65 -54.72
CA GLY A 59 -10.80 -27.95 -53.39
C GLY A 59 -10.08 -29.12 -52.71
N ILE A 60 -10.09 -29.11 -51.38
CA ILE A 60 -9.51 -30.16 -50.54
C ILE A 60 -10.50 -31.34 -50.48
N GLY A 61 -10.04 -32.56 -50.78
CA GLY A 61 -10.83 -33.80 -50.69
C GLY A 61 -11.07 -34.52 -52.01
N GLU A 62 -10.92 -33.85 -53.16
CA GLU A 62 -10.91 -34.49 -54.49
C GLU A 62 -9.54 -34.34 -55.15
N PRO A 63 -8.61 -35.31 -54.99
CA PRO A 63 -7.27 -35.20 -55.54
C PRO A 63 -7.30 -35.22 -57.08
N LYS A 64 -7.20 -34.04 -57.69
CA LYS A 64 -7.09 -33.82 -59.14
C LYS A 64 -5.83 -33.02 -59.43
N TYR A 65 -4.86 -33.67 -60.06
CA TYR A 65 -3.58 -33.04 -60.38
C TYR A 65 -3.74 -32.04 -61.54
N MET A 66 -3.86 -30.75 -61.21
CA MET A 66 -4.21 -29.67 -62.13
C MET A 66 -3.32 -28.44 -61.93
N PRO A 67 -3.15 -27.58 -62.96
CA PRO A 67 -2.42 -26.33 -62.83
C PRO A 67 -3.17 -25.36 -61.91
N VAL A 68 -2.43 -24.54 -61.18
CA VAL A 68 -2.98 -23.47 -60.33
C VAL A 68 -3.18 -22.23 -61.19
N GLU A 69 -4.43 -21.77 -61.34
CA GLU A 69 -4.76 -20.58 -62.15
C GLU A 69 -4.49 -19.27 -61.40
N ARG A 70 -4.74 -19.23 -60.09
CA ARG A 70 -4.57 -18.03 -59.26
C ARG A 70 -3.89 -18.35 -57.94
N GLN A 71 -2.69 -17.79 -57.73
CA GLN A 71 -1.92 -17.96 -56.49
C GLN A 71 -2.66 -17.45 -55.25
N ALA A 72 -3.47 -16.38 -55.37
CA ALA A 72 -4.24 -15.84 -54.25
C ALA A 72 -5.30 -16.84 -53.71
N GLU A 73 -5.94 -17.60 -54.59
CA GLU A 73 -6.92 -18.62 -54.21
C GLU A 73 -6.21 -19.81 -53.53
N LEU A 74 -5.04 -20.20 -54.04
CA LEU A 74 -4.21 -21.21 -53.40
C LEU A 74 -3.77 -20.79 -51.99
N SER A 75 -3.29 -19.56 -51.82
CA SER A 75 -2.90 -19.05 -50.50
C SER A 75 -4.07 -19.01 -49.52
N ARG A 76 -5.28 -18.67 -49.98
CA ARG A 76 -6.50 -18.73 -49.16
C ARG A 76 -6.81 -20.17 -48.74
N LEU A 77 -6.84 -21.11 -49.68
CA LEU A 77 -7.09 -22.53 -49.39
C LEU A 77 -6.07 -23.12 -48.42
N LEU A 78 -4.79 -22.79 -48.57
CA LEU A 78 -3.74 -23.25 -47.65
C LEU A 78 -3.86 -22.62 -46.26
N THR A 79 -4.32 -21.37 -46.17
CA THR A 79 -4.60 -20.71 -44.90
C THR A 79 -5.79 -21.37 -44.19
N GLU A 80 -6.87 -21.64 -44.91
CA GLU A 80 -8.04 -22.38 -44.38
C GLU A 80 -7.65 -23.79 -43.93
N ALA A 81 -6.79 -24.48 -44.69
CA ALA A 81 -6.25 -25.79 -44.31
C ALA A 81 -5.39 -25.72 -43.05
N LEU A 82 -4.60 -24.66 -42.89
CA LEU A 82 -3.77 -24.42 -41.71
C LEU A 82 -4.63 -24.14 -40.48
N ASP A 83 -5.67 -23.33 -40.63
CA ASP A 83 -6.62 -23.03 -39.55
C ASP A 83 -7.36 -24.31 -39.12
N GLY A 84 -7.86 -25.11 -40.06
CA GLY A 84 -8.47 -26.41 -39.77
C GLY A 84 -7.51 -27.41 -39.11
N TYR A 85 -6.22 -27.40 -39.48
CA TYR A 85 -5.21 -28.19 -38.79
C TYR A 85 -5.03 -27.73 -37.33
N ASN A 86 -4.98 -26.41 -37.11
CA ASN A 86 -4.77 -25.79 -35.80
C ASN A 86 -5.95 -25.98 -34.84
N GLU A 87 -7.16 -26.21 -35.35
CA GLU A 87 -8.32 -26.58 -34.54
C GLU A 87 -8.25 -28.01 -34.00
N LEU A 88 -7.70 -28.94 -34.79
CA LEU A 88 -7.64 -30.36 -34.46
C LEU A 88 -6.34 -30.78 -33.75
N ASN A 89 -5.26 -30.04 -34.00
CA ASN A 89 -3.91 -30.39 -33.55
C ASN A 89 -3.24 -29.21 -32.84
N ALA A 90 -2.02 -29.43 -32.34
CA ALA A 90 -1.23 -28.35 -31.76
C ALA A 90 -0.94 -27.25 -32.79
N ALA A 91 -1.26 -26.00 -32.42
CA ALA A 91 -1.19 -24.85 -33.32
C ALA A 91 0.20 -24.66 -33.94
N MET A 92 0.24 -24.56 -35.27
CA MET A 92 1.42 -24.23 -36.07
C MET A 92 1.26 -22.82 -36.64
N ASN A 93 2.07 -21.87 -36.16
CA ASN A 93 2.12 -20.50 -36.69
C ASN A 93 3.02 -20.45 -37.93
N LEU A 94 2.52 -20.96 -39.06
CA LEU A 94 3.24 -20.94 -40.33
C LEU A 94 2.95 -19.66 -41.12
N VAL A 95 4.00 -19.10 -41.71
CA VAL A 95 3.88 -18.03 -42.70
C VAL A 95 4.00 -18.63 -44.09
N LEU A 96 2.93 -18.52 -44.89
CA LEU A 96 2.83 -19.07 -46.24
C LEU A 96 3.33 -18.06 -47.27
N PHE A 97 4.66 -17.95 -47.42
CA PHE A 97 5.29 -17.23 -48.52
C PHE A 97 5.51 -18.16 -49.73
N GLU A 98 5.97 -17.62 -50.86
CA GLU A 98 6.00 -18.33 -52.15
C GLU A 98 6.74 -19.67 -52.10
N ASP A 99 7.96 -19.73 -51.56
CA ASP A 99 8.71 -20.99 -51.48
C ASP A 99 8.04 -21.98 -50.51
N ALA A 100 7.45 -21.51 -49.41
CA ALA A 100 6.73 -22.37 -48.49
C ALA A 100 5.53 -23.03 -49.18
N ILE A 101 4.79 -22.27 -49.99
CA ILE A 101 3.71 -22.78 -50.83
C ILE A 101 4.27 -23.80 -51.82
N ALA A 102 5.34 -23.48 -52.54
CA ALA A 102 5.97 -24.38 -53.49
C ALA A 102 6.40 -25.71 -52.84
N HIS A 103 7.01 -25.68 -51.65
CA HIS A 103 7.37 -26.88 -50.89
C HIS A 103 6.15 -27.70 -50.47
N ILE A 104 5.05 -27.06 -50.03
CA ILE A 104 3.80 -27.78 -49.73
C ILE A 104 3.30 -28.51 -50.99
N LEU A 105 3.32 -27.85 -52.16
CA LEU A 105 2.89 -28.47 -53.41
C LEU A 105 3.78 -29.66 -53.80
N ARG A 106 5.10 -29.54 -53.65
CA ARG A 106 6.06 -30.62 -53.90
C ARG A 106 5.81 -31.80 -52.97
N ILE A 107 5.66 -31.55 -51.67
CA ILE A 107 5.41 -32.60 -50.68
C ILE A 107 4.06 -33.27 -50.96
N ASN A 108 2.99 -32.50 -51.22
CA ASN A 108 1.70 -33.05 -51.57
C ASN A 108 1.77 -33.92 -52.84
N ARG A 109 2.47 -33.47 -53.89
CA ARG A 109 2.72 -34.28 -55.09
C ARG A 109 3.41 -35.60 -54.77
N ILE A 110 4.43 -35.58 -53.91
CA ILE A 110 5.11 -36.80 -53.47
C ILE A 110 4.13 -37.69 -52.70
N LEU A 111 3.39 -37.13 -51.73
CA LEU A 111 2.48 -37.91 -50.89
C LEU A 111 1.30 -38.53 -51.65
N GLU A 112 0.80 -37.91 -52.71
CA GLU A 112 -0.27 -38.50 -53.54
C GLU A 112 0.26 -39.63 -54.46
N ALA A 113 1.57 -39.71 -54.68
CA ALA A 113 2.15 -40.78 -55.47
C ALA A 113 2.04 -42.15 -54.76
N PRO A 114 1.77 -43.25 -55.50
CA PRO A 114 1.51 -44.57 -54.92
C PRO A 114 2.71 -45.24 -54.23
N ARG A 115 3.91 -44.65 -54.29
CA ARG A 115 5.11 -45.03 -53.50
C ARG A 115 5.89 -43.78 -53.11
N GLY A 116 5.15 -42.76 -52.70
CA GLY A 116 5.63 -41.43 -52.42
C GLY A 116 6.40 -41.31 -51.11
N ASN A 117 7.71 -41.57 -51.14
CA ASN A 117 8.59 -41.26 -50.01
C ASN A 117 9.36 -39.96 -50.30
N ALA A 118 9.52 -39.11 -49.29
CA ALA A 118 10.21 -37.84 -49.41
C ALA A 118 11.46 -37.79 -48.52
N LEU A 119 12.54 -37.23 -49.06
CA LEU A 119 13.72 -36.82 -48.31
C LEU A 119 13.82 -35.28 -48.40
N LEU A 120 13.40 -34.61 -47.34
CA LEU A 120 13.45 -33.16 -47.22
C LEU A 120 14.77 -32.78 -46.59
N VAL A 121 15.59 -32.05 -47.33
CA VAL A 121 16.94 -31.66 -46.89
C VAL A 121 16.99 -30.15 -46.72
N GLY A 122 17.35 -29.69 -45.52
CA GLY A 122 17.60 -28.26 -45.31
C GLY A 122 18.02 -27.94 -43.89
N VAL A 123 18.43 -26.71 -43.64
CA VAL A 123 18.88 -26.27 -42.31
C VAL A 123 17.74 -26.33 -41.27
N GLY A 124 18.11 -26.34 -39.98
CA GLY A 124 17.12 -26.32 -38.90
C GLY A 124 16.18 -25.13 -39.01
N GLY A 125 14.89 -25.31 -38.70
CA GLY A 125 13.92 -24.21 -38.77
C GLY A 125 13.39 -23.84 -40.15
N SER A 126 13.85 -24.48 -41.23
CA SER A 126 13.36 -24.21 -42.61
C SER A 126 11.89 -24.63 -42.87
N GLY A 127 11.18 -25.16 -41.87
CA GLY A 127 9.77 -25.54 -42.00
C GLY A 127 9.50 -26.98 -42.42
N LYS A 128 10.51 -27.80 -42.73
CA LYS A 128 10.37 -29.21 -43.22
C LYS A 128 9.28 -30.02 -42.50
N GLN A 129 9.32 -30.09 -41.17
CA GLN A 129 8.34 -30.85 -40.39
C GLN A 129 6.93 -30.27 -40.51
N SER A 130 6.80 -28.96 -40.33
CA SER A 130 5.50 -28.30 -40.28
C SER A 130 4.82 -28.28 -41.64
N LEU A 131 5.56 -28.04 -42.72
CA LEU A 131 5.03 -28.13 -44.09
C LEU A 131 4.65 -29.56 -44.45
N SER A 132 5.39 -30.57 -43.98
CA SER A 132 5.03 -31.98 -44.19
C SER A 132 3.72 -32.35 -43.50
N ARG A 133 3.49 -31.85 -42.27
CA ARG A 133 2.23 -32.09 -41.55
C ARG A 133 1.05 -31.43 -42.23
N LEU A 134 1.22 -30.20 -42.70
CA LEU A 134 0.18 -29.49 -43.44
C LEU A 134 -0.14 -30.19 -44.78
N ALA A 135 0.89 -30.60 -45.53
CA ALA A 135 0.70 -31.34 -46.78
C ALA A 135 -0.01 -32.69 -46.57
N ALA A 136 0.33 -33.41 -45.50
CA ALA A 136 -0.35 -34.66 -45.13
C ALA A 136 -1.80 -34.43 -44.71
N PHE A 137 -2.08 -33.33 -43.98
CA PHE A 137 -3.45 -32.95 -43.59
C PHE A 137 -4.32 -32.65 -44.81
N ILE A 138 -3.80 -31.92 -45.80
CA ILE A 138 -4.50 -31.63 -47.07
C ILE A 138 -4.86 -32.93 -47.81
N SER A 139 -3.98 -33.92 -47.79
CA SER A 139 -4.21 -35.25 -48.37
C SER A 139 -5.05 -36.18 -47.48
N SER A 140 -5.52 -35.73 -46.31
CA SER A 140 -6.21 -36.56 -45.32
C SER A 140 -5.40 -37.81 -44.89
N ILE A 141 -4.08 -37.66 -44.79
CA ILE A 141 -3.15 -38.72 -44.38
C ILE A 141 -2.73 -38.49 -42.93
N ASP A 142 -2.84 -39.52 -42.10
CA ASP A 142 -2.43 -39.45 -40.70
C ASP A 142 -0.91 -39.33 -40.59
N VAL A 143 -0.41 -38.45 -39.72
CA VAL A 143 1.03 -38.32 -39.47
C VAL A 143 1.41 -39.01 -38.17
N PHE A 144 2.36 -39.93 -38.24
CA PHE A 144 2.99 -40.53 -37.09
C PHE A 144 4.44 -40.04 -36.95
N GLN A 145 4.79 -39.60 -35.75
CA GLN A 145 6.13 -39.14 -35.43
C GLN A 145 6.58 -39.72 -34.08
N ILE A 146 7.79 -40.25 -34.03
CA ILE A 146 8.33 -40.87 -32.81
C ILE A 146 8.62 -39.83 -31.73
N THR A 147 8.29 -40.16 -30.48
CA THR A 147 8.61 -39.31 -29.33
C THR A 147 9.70 -39.98 -28.52
N LEU A 148 10.93 -39.48 -28.60
CA LEU A 148 12.06 -40.02 -27.84
C LEU A 148 11.82 -39.83 -26.33
N ARG A 149 11.67 -40.93 -25.60
CA ARG A 149 11.60 -40.99 -24.13
C ARG A 149 12.87 -41.65 -23.58
N LYS A 150 13.18 -41.46 -22.31
CA LYS A 150 14.28 -42.20 -21.65
C LYS A 150 13.98 -43.71 -21.76
N GLY A 151 14.87 -44.44 -22.43
CA GLY A 151 14.71 -45.87 -22.70
C GLY A 151 14.16 -46.23 -24.08
N TYR A 152 13.78 -45.25 -24.92
CA TYR A 152 13.37 -45.54 -26.29
C TYR A 152 14.56 -46.06 -27.12
N GLY A 153 14.47 -47.29 -27.60
CA GLY A 153 15.51 -47.97 -28.38
C GLY A 153 14.95 -48.66 -29.61
N LEU A 154 15.69 -49.68 -30.08
CA LEU A 154 15.35 -50.40 -31.31
C LEU A 154 14.07 -51.23 -31.16
N THR A 155 13.80 -51.76 -29.97
CA THR A 155 12.63 -52.60 -29.69
C THR A 155 11.34 -51.79 -29.78
N GLU A 156 11.32 -50.59 -29.20
CA GLU A 156 10.19 -49.67 -29.26
C GLU A 156 9.95 -49.20 -30.71
N LEU A 157 11.02 -48.89 -31.45
CA LEU A 157 10.88 -48.54 -32.87
C LEU A 157 10.29 -49.68 -33.70
N ARG A 158 10.69 -50.94 -33.45
CA ARG A 158 10.09 -52.09 -34.13
C ARG A 158 8.60 -52.22 -33.80
N ALA A 159 8.21 -52.03 -32.55
CA ALA A 159 6.80 -52.05 -32.16
C ALA A 159 5.99 -50.93 -32.83
N ASP A 160 6.53 -49.70 -32.89
CA ASP A 160 5.90 -48.58 -33.58
C ASP A 160 5.75 -48.86 -35.09
N LEU A 161 6.79 -49.40 -35.74
CA LEU A 161 6.74 -49.80 -37.15
C LEU A 161 5.74 -50.94 -37.38
N ALA A 162 5.67 -51.95 -36.52
CA ALA A 162 4.68 -53.03 -36.60
C ALA A 162 3.24 -52.49 -36.49
N GLY A 163 3.01 -51.52 -35.60
CA GLY A 163 1.75 -50.79 -35.50
C GLY A 163 1.39 -50.03 -36.78
N LEU A 164 2.37 -49.36 -37.39
CA LEU A 164 2.19 -48.66 -38.67
C LEU A 164 1.87 -49.62 -39.82
N TYR A 165 2.56 -50.75 -39.92
CA TYR A 165 2.30 -51.79 -40.91
C TYR A 165 0.89 -52.36 -40.75
N THR A 166 0.45 -52.59 -39.51
CA THR A 166 -0.90 -53.07 -39.22
C THR A 166 -1.96 -52.04 -39.64
N LYS A 167 -1.74 -50.76 -39.34
CA LYS A 167 -2.65 -49.66 -39.72
C LYS A 167 -2.71 -49.47 -41.24
N ALA A 168 -1.57 -49.50 -41.92
CA ALA A 168 -1.48 -49.31 -43.37
C ALA A 168 -1.96 -50.54 -44.15
N GLY A 169 -1.58 -51.75 -43.72
CA GLY A 169 -1.83 -52.99 -44.44
C GLY A 169 -3.16 -53.68 -44.10
N LEU A 170 -3.59 -53.70 -42.83
CA LEU A 170 -4.87 -54.34 -42.47
C LEU A 170 -6.04 -53.35 -42.54
N LYS A 171 -5.89 -52.15 -41.94
CA LYS A 171 -6.97 -51.15 -41.89
C LYS A 171 -7.07 -50.27 -43.14
N ASN A 172 -6.12 -50.38 -44.06
CA ASN A 172 -6.04 -49.59 -45.28
C ASN A 172 -6.02 -48.07 -45.05
N THR A 173 -5.49 -47.62 -43.91
CA THR A 173 -5.40 -46.20 -43.59
C THR A 173 -4.07 -45.67 -44.11
N SER A 174 -4.07 -44.58 -44.88
CA SER A 174 -2.81 -43.95 -45.29
C SER A 174 -2.15 -43.26 -44.10
N VAL A 175 -0.84 -43.48 -43.94
CA VAL A 175 -0.06 -42.92 -42.84
C VAL A 175 1.28 -42.41 -43.35
N VAL A 176 1.70 -41.24 -42.89
CA VAL A 176 3.06 -40.72 -43.06
C VAL A 176 3.88 -41.02 -41.81
N PHE A 177 4.98 -41.73 -41.96
CA PHE A 177 6.02 -41.83 -40.95
C PHE A 177 7.00 -40.66 -41.11
N LEU A 178 6.94 -39.70 -40.19
CA LEU A 178 7.80 -38.51 -40.18
C LEU A 178 8.98 -38.75 -39.22
N LEU A 179 10.19 -38.80 -39.78
CA LEU A 179 11.43 -39.01 -39.04
C LEU A 179 12.39 -37.84 -39.24
N THR A 180 13.03 -37.38 -38.17
CA THR A 180 13.99 -36.27 -38.21
C THR A 180 15.33 -36.67 -37.66
N ASP A 181 16.38 -35.94 -38.01
CA ASP A 181 17.74 -36.21 -37.54
C ASP A 181 17.85 -36.30 -36.02
N ALA A 182 17.16 -35.42 -35.29
CA ALA A 182 17.17 -35.40 -33.83
C ALA A 182 16.54 -36.65 -33.19
N GLN A 183 15.72 -37.38 -33.95
CA GLN A 183 15.03 -38.58 -33.50
C GLN A 183 15.83 -39.86 -33.79
N VAL A 184 16.92 -39.77 -34.57
CA VAL A 184 17.81 -40.90 -34.85
C VAL A 184 18.85 -40.97 -33.73
N ALA A 185 18.48 -41.61 -32.62
CA ALA A 185 19.36 -41.80 -31.46
C ALA A 185 20.49 -42.80 -31.73
N ASP A 186 20.22 -43.85 -32.51
CA ASP A 186 21.18 -44.85 -32.96
C ASP A 186 21.08 -45.01 -34.49
N GLU A 187 22.21 -45.14 -35.17
CA GLU A 187 22.30 -45.41 -36.61
C GLU A 187 21.59 -46.73 -37.00
N LYS A 188 21.43 -47.68 -36.06
CA LYS A 188 20.65 -48.90 -36.27
C LYS A 188 19.18 -48.63 -36.63
N PHE A 189 18.63 -47.47 -36.25
CA PHE A 189 17.26 -47.12 -36.64
C PHE A 189 17.13 -46.98 -38.16
N LEU A 190 18.19 -46.47 -38.82
CA LEU A 190 18.21 -46.28 -40.26
C LEU A 190 18.33 -47.61 -41.03
N VAL A 191 18.78 -48.69 -40.40
CA VAL A 191 18.74 -50.04 -41.00
C VAL A 191 17.28 -50.43 -41.26
N LEU A 192 16.41 -50.30 -40.26
CA LEU A 192 14.98 -50.63 -40.39
C LEU A 192 14.28 -49.74 -41.43
N VAL A 193 14.63 -48.44 -41.46
CA VAL A 193 14.09 -47.50 -42.44
C VAL A 193 14.59 -47.81 -43.85
N ASN A 194 15.86 -48.21 -44.00
CA ASN A 194 16.41 -48.61 -45.29
C ASN A 194 15.70 -49.86 -45.84
N ASP A 195 15.44 -50.85 -45.00
CA ASP A 195 14.72 -52.07 -45.39
C ASP A 195 13.27 -51.78 -45.77
N LEU A 196 12.59 -50.91 -44.99
CA LEU A 196 11.27 -50.38 -45.32
C LEU A 196 11.23 -49.69 -46.69
N LEU A 197 12.22 -48.85 -47.00
CA LEU A 197 12.26 -48.11 -48.27
C LEU A 197 12.62 -49.01 -49.46
N ALA A 198 13.54 -49.97 -49.28
CA ALA A 198 14.03 -50.84 -50.34
C ALA A 198 13.00 -51.93 -50.72
N SER A 199 12.72 -52.84 -49.79
CA SER A 199 11.85 -54.00 -50.00
C SER A 199 10.43 -53.75 -49.47
N GLY A 200 10.30 -52.96 -48.40
CA GLY A 200 9.08 -52.88 -47.61
C GLY A 200 8.95 -54.01 -46.59
N GLU A 201 9.94 -54.89 -46.49
CA GLU A 201 9.98 -56.00 -45.54
C GLU A 201 11.12 -55.79 -44.55
N ILE A 202 10.79 -55.79 -43.27
CA ILE A 202 11.74 -55.69 -42.17
C ILE A 202 11.83 -57.06 -41.50
N ALA A 203 13.05 -57.59 -41.38
CA ALA A 203 13.28 -58.88 -40.72
C ALA A 203 12.90 -58.81 -39.23
N ASP A 204 12.27 -59.87 -38.72
CA ASP A 204 11.83 -60.02 -37.33
C ASP A 204 10.97 -58.84 -36.82
N LEU A 205 10.12 -58.27 -37.69
CA LEU A 205 9.18 -57.22 -37.31
C LEU A 205 7.95 -57.76 -36.58
N PHE A 206 7.44 -58.90 -37.06
CA PHE A 206 6.25 -59.58 -36.53
C PHE A 206 6.64 -60.95 -36.01
N ALA A 207 5.97 -61.40 -34.95
CA ALA A 207 6.07 -62.78 -34.50
C ALA A 207 5.27 -63.71 -35.44
N ASP A 208 5.59 -65.02 -35.46
CA ASP A 208 4.97 -65.97 -36.39
C ASP A 208 3.44 -66.03 -36.26
N ASP A 209 2.91 -65.87 -35.05
CA ASP A 209 1.47 -65.81 -34.77
C ASP A 209 0.81 -64.54 -35.33
N GLU A 210 1.49 -63.40 -35.26
CA GLU A 210 1.02 -62.14 -35.87
C GLU A 210 1.01 -62.21 -37.39
N VAL A 211 2.01 -62.88 -37.99
CA VAL A 211 2.06 -63.11 -39.44
C VAL A 211 0.86 -63.96 -39.89
N GLU A 212 0.54 -65.05 -39.19
CA GLU A 212 -0.66 -65.85 -39.50
C GLU A 212 -1.95 -65.02 -39.42
N ASN A 213 -2.08 -64.18 -38.39
CA ASN A 213 -3.23 -63.31 -38.22
C ASN A 213 -3.37 -62.31 -39.38
N ILE A 214 -2.27 -61.70 -39.82
CA ILE A 214 -2.24 -60.78 -40.97
C ILE A 214 -2.65 -61.52 -42.25
N LEU A 215 -2.09 -62.70 -42.49
CA LEU A 215 -2.40 -63.49 -43.66
C LEU A 215 -3.89 -63.82 -43.71
N ASN A 216 -4.45 -64.32 -42.61
CA ASN A 216 -5.87 -64.69 -42.53
C ASN A 216 -6.82 -63.50 -42.77
N ALA A 217 -6.46 -62.31 -42.28
CA ALA A 217 -7.23 -61.09 -42.54
C ALA A 217 -7.21 -60.68 -44.02
N VAL A 218 -6.09 -60.88 -44.70
CA VAL A 218 -5.86 -60.44 -46.08
C VAL A 218 -6.36 -61.47 -47.12
N ARG A 219 -6.46 -62.75 -46.77
CA ARG A 219 -6.89 -63.84 -47.69
C ARG A 219 -8.18 -63.54 -48.45
N GLY A 220 -9.16 -62.95 -47.78
CA GLY A 220 -10.44 -62.58 -48.40
C GLY A 220 -10.27 -61.56 -49.53
N GLU A 221 -9.45 -60.53 -49.32
CA GLU A 221 -9.16 -59.51 -50.34
C GLU A 221 -8.33 -60.06 -51.51
N VAL A 222 -7.39 -60.96 -51.23
CA VAL A 222 -6.55 -61.61 -52.26
C VAL A 222 -7.39 -62.45 -53.22
N LYS A 223 -8.36 -63.22 -52.68
CA LYS A 223 -9.33 -63.97 -53.48
C LYS A 223 -10.20 -63.05 -54.33
N ASN A 224 -10.63 -61.92 -53.78
CA ASN A 224 -11.42 -60.92 -54.52
C ASN A 224 -10.64 -60.29 -55.68
N GLN A 225 -9.31 -60.22 -55.60
CA GLN A 225 -8.45 -59.78 -56.70
C GLN A 225 -8.11 -60.88 -57.72
N GLY A 226 -8.66 -62.09 -57.56
CA GLY A 226 -8.44 -63.21 -58.48
C GLY A 226 -7.08 -63.89 -58.33
N LEU A 227 -6.33 -63.62 -57.25
CA LEU A 227 -5.05 -64.25 -56.96
C LEU A 227 -5.26 -65.57 -56.19
N GLN A 228 -4.37 -66.55 -56.41
CA GLN A 228 -4.40 -67.81 -55.66
C GLN A 228 -4.07 -67.58 -54.18
N ASP A 229 -4.82 -68.25 -53.30
CA ASP A 229 -4.70 -68.19 -51.84
C ASP A 229 -3.48 -68.95 -51.31
N THR A 230 -2.29 -68.51 -51.73
CA THR A 230 -1.00 -68.99 -51.21
C THR A 230 -0.47 -68.01 -50.17
N ARG A 231 0.32 -68.53 -49.21
CA ARG A 231 0.98 -67.70 -48.18
C ARG A 231 1.77 -66.55 -48.80
N GLU A 232 2.55 -66.86 -49.83
CA GLU A 232 3.40 -65.90 -50.54
C GLU A 232 2.59 -64.79 -51.23
N ASN A 233 1.48 -65.14 -51.89
CA ASN A 233 0.63 -64.15 -52.55
C ASN A 233 -0.04 -63.21 -51.54
N CYS A 234 -0.51 -63.75 -50.41
CA CYS A 234 -1.12 -62.95 -49.35
C CYS A 234 -0.09 -62.00 -48.71
N TRP A 235 1.11 -62.50 -48.44
CA TRP A 235 2.18 -61.68 -47.88
C TRP A 235 2.62 -60.57 -48.85
N ARG A 236 2.86 -60.92 -50.11
CA ARG A 236 3.20 -59.95 -51.16
C ARG A 236 2.11 -58.90 -51.37
N PHE A 237 0.84 -59.28 -51.25
CA PHE A 237 -0.28 -58.34 -51.31
C PHE A 237 -0.23 -57.37 -50.12
N PHE A 238 -0.08 -57.89 -48.90
CA PHE A 238 0.05 -57.09 -47.69
C PHE A 238 1.19 -56.08 -47.79
N ILE A 239 2.40 -56.52 -48.18
CA ILE A 239 3.56 -55.64 -48.32
C ILE A 239 3.35 -54.60 -49.43
N ASN A 240 2.75 -54.97 -50.57
CA ASN A 240 2.43 -53.98 -51.60
C ASN A 240 1.42 -52.93 -51.13
N ARG A 241 0.45 -53.32 -50.30
CA ARG A 241 -0.51 -52.40 -49.68
C ARG A 241 0.18 -51.48 -48.67
N VAL A 242 1.03 -52.03 -47.80
CA VAL A 242 1.85 -51.24 -46.88
C VAL A 242 2.69 -50.23 -47.65
N ARG A 243 3.42 -50.64 -48.70
CA ARG A 243 4.25 -49.72 -49.51
C ARG A 243 3.46 -48.63 -50.24
N ARG A 244 2.15 -48.83 -50.44
CA ARG A 244 1.26 -47.82 -51.05
C ARG A 244 0.67 -46.86 -50.02
N MET A 245 0.32 -47.38 -48.85
CA MET A 245 -0.41 -46.63 -47.82
C MET A 245 0.52 -45.96 -46.80
N LEU A 246 1.64 -46.60 -46.46
CA LEU A 246 2.68 -46.09 -45.58
C LEU A 246 3.72 -45.34 -46.39
N LYS A 247 3.82 -44.04 -46.13
CA LYS A 247 4.74 -43.11 -46.80
C LYS A 247 5.77 -42.64 -45.78
N VAL A 248 7.02 -42.51 -46.19
CA VAL A 248 8.10 -42.07 -45.29
C VAL A 248 8.54 -40.66 -45.68
N VAL A 249 8.59 -39.76 -44.70
CA VAL A 249 9.12 -38.40 -44.86
C VAL A 249 10.31 -38.22 -43.92
N LEU A 250 11.50 -38.11 -44.50
CA LEU A 250 12.76 -37.90 -43.80
C LEU A 250 13.11 -36.42 -43.82
N CYS A 251 13.20 -35.79 -42.65
CA CYS A 251 13.62 -34.38 -42.53
C CYS A 251 15.05 -34.31 -42.00
N PHE A 252 16.03 -34.26 -42.90
CA PHE A 252 17.46 -34.24 -42.56
C PHE A 252 18.12 -32.89 -42.83
N SER A 253 19.22 -32.65 -42.14
CA SER A 253 20.05 -31.46 -42.26
C SER A 253 21.24 -31.74 -43.18
N PRO A 254 21.53 -30.85 -44.14
CA PRO A 254 22.74 -30.95 -44.95
C PRO A 254 23.99 -30.50 -44.19
N VAL A 255 23.83 -29.91 -43.01
CA VAL A 255 24.93 -29.39 -42.20
C VAL A 255 25.76 -30.54 -41.63
N GLY A 256 27.07 -30.49 -41.87
CA GLY A 256 28.03 -31.50 -41.41
C GLY A 256 28.15 -32.70 -42.36
N SER A 257 28.86 -33.75 -41.92
CA SER A 257 29.13 -34.94 -42.74
C SER A 257 28.12 -36.07 -42.55
N THR A 258 27.22 -35.95 -41.58
CA THR A 258 26.29 -37.02 -41.14
C THR A 258 25.38 -37.50 -42.27
N LEU A 259 24.72 -36.58 -42.98
CA LEU A 259 23.83 -36.94 -44.10
C LEU A 259 24.59 -37.68 -45.20
N ARG A 260 25.78 -37.20 -45.58
CA ARG A 260 26.64 -37.83 -46.60
C ARG A 260 27.06 -39.25 -46.18
N MET A 261 27.41 -39.44 -44.92
CA MET A 261 27.79 -40.75 -44.37
C MET A 261 26.59 -41.71 -44.36
N ARG A 262 25.41 -41.24 -43.96
CA ARG A 262 24.16 -42.01 -43.97
C ARG A 262 23.75 -42.40 -45.38
N ALA A 263 23.80 -41.48 -46.34
CA ALA A 263 23.50 -41.74 -47.75
C ALA A 263 24.39 -42.84 -48.36
N ARG A 264 25.67 -42.91 -47.95
CA ARG A 264 26.59 -43.98 -48.38
C ARG A 264 26.32 -45.33 -47.72
N LYS A 265 25.98 -45.32 -46.43
CA LYS A 265 25.69 -46.55 -45.66
C LYS A 265 24.32 -47.14 -46.00
N PHE A 266 23.35 -46.29 -46.30
CA PHE A 266 21.95 -46.64 -46.51
C PHE A 266 21.43 -46.07 -47.85
N PRO A 267 21.75 -46.71 -48.99
CA PRO A 267 21.42 -46.17 -50.31
C PRO A 267 19.92 -45.99 -50.57
N ALA A 268 19.05 -46.76 -49.91
CA ALA A 268 17.60 -46.65 -50.11
C ALA A 268 17.05 -45.30 -49.64
N LEU A 269 17.74 -44.62 -48.70
CA LEU A 269 17.36 -43.28 -48.25
C LEU A 269 17.36 -42.25 -49.39
N VAL A 270 18.21 -42.43 -50.40
CA VAL A 270 18.36 -41.50 -51.54
C VAL A 270 17.72 -42.07 -52.81
N ASN A 271 17.83 -43.38 -53.03
CA ASN A 271 17.36 -44.00 -54.27
C ASN A 271 15.84 -44.25 -54.30
N CYS A 272 15.22 -44.43 -53.13
CA CYS A 272 13.80 -44.76 -53.01
C CYS A 272 12.97 -43.58 -52.49
N THR A 273 13.54 -42.38 -52.44
CA THR A 273 12.87 -41.15 -52.01
C THR A 273 12.98 -40.07 -53.08
N SER A 274 11.99 -39.19 -53.15
CA SER A 274 12.08 -37.94 -53.88
C SER A 274 12.72 -36.89 -52.98
N ILE A 275 13.77 -36.24 -53.48
CA ILE A 275 14.53 -35.25 -52.71
C ILE A 275 13.91 -33.88 -52.95
N ASP A 276 13.70 -33.11 -51.88
CA ASP A 276 13.32 -31.70 -51.95
C ASP A 276 14.27 -30.87 -51.07
N TRP A 277 15.01 -29.98 -51.70
CA TRP A 277 15.98 -29.11 -51.05
C TRP A 277 15.32 -27.81 -50.56
N PHE A 278 15.34 -27.64 -49.25
CA PHE A 278 14.96 -26.41 -48.56
C PHE A 278 16.18 -25.50 -48.47
N HIS A 279 16.31 -24.65 -49.49
CA HIS A 279 17.36 -23.64 -49.57
C HIS A 279 17.16 -22.54 -48.50
N GLU A 280 18.17 -21.68 -48.38
CA GLU A 280 18.08 -20.49 -47.53
C GLU A 280 16.96 -19.58 -48.00
N TRP A 281 16.31 -18.90 -47.06
CA TRP A 281 15.20 -18.00 -47.38
C TRP A 281 15.70 -16.77 -48.14
N PRO A 282 15.14 -16.45 -49.32
CA PRO A 282 15.49 -15.24 -50.05
C PRO A 282 15.06 -13.97 -49.28
N HIS A 283 15.54 -12.82 -49.72
CA HIS A 283 15.20 -11.52 -49.12
C HIS A 283 13.69 -11.32 -48.99
N GLU A 284 12.94 -11.67 -50.04
CA GLU A 284 11.49 -11.51 -50.11
C GLU A 284 10.76 -12.39 -49.09
N ALA A 285 11.24 -13.62 -48.86
CA ALA A 285 10.72 -14.49 -47.83
C ALA A 285 10.97 -13.93 -46.43
N LEU A 286 12.18 -13.45 -46.16
CA LEU A 286 12.53 -12.81 -44.88
C LEU A 286 11.66 -11.58 -44.59
N LEU A 287 11.43 -10.75 -45.62
CA LEU A 287 10.59 -9.55 -45.54
C LEU A 287 9.11 -9.91 -45.30
N SER A 288 8.59 -10.90 -46.03
CA SER A 288 7.21 -11.37 -45.85
C SER A 288 6.99 -11.93 -44.44
N VAL A 289 7.96 -12.69 -43.93
CA VAL A 289 7.91 -13.27 -42.58
C VAL A 289 7.95 -12.15 -41.53
N SER A 290 8.95 -11.28 -41.58
CA SER A 290 9.09 -10.19 -40.59
C SER A 290 7.88 -9.25 -40.60
N SER A 291 7.36 -8.88 -41.78
CA SER A 291 6.16 -8.06 -41.91
C SER A 291 4.93 -8.72 -41.27
N ARG A 292 4.73 -10.04 -41.50
CA ARG A 292 3.61 -10.78 -40.89
C ARG A 292 3.72 -10.83 -39.37
N PHE A 293 4.88 -11.14 -38.80
CA PHE A 293 5.06 -11.16 -37.35
C PHE A 293 4.89 -9.77 -36.73
N LEU A 294 5.51 -8.74 -37.32
CA LEU A 294 5.40 -7.36 -36.86
C LEU A 294 3.98 -6.77 -37.01
N SER A 295 3.14 -7.32 -37.91
CA SER A 295 1.75 -6.90 -38.03
C SER A 295 0.94 -7.14 -36.75
N SER A 296 1.32 -8.14 -35.95
CA SER A 296 0.70 -8.47 -34.66
C SER A 296 1.13 -7.55 -33.50
N LEU A 297 2.06 -6.63 -33.75
CA LEU A 297 2.67 -5.78 -32.73
C LEU A 297 2.08 -4.36 -32.75
N ASP A 298 1.13 -4.11 -31.86
CA ASP A 298 0.45 -2.80 -31.76
C ASP A 298 1.34 -1.63 -31.34
N LEU A 299 2.45 -1.92 -30.64
CA LEU A 299 3.38 -0.90 -30.12
C LEU A 299 4.16 -0.14 -31.21
N LEU A 300 4.18 -0.67 -32.44
CA LEU A 300 4.90 -0.07 -33.56
C LEU A 300 3.93 0.70 -34.44
N SER A 301 4.26 1.95 -34.76
CA SER A 301 3.49 2.77 -35.70
C SER A 301 3.47 2.12 -37.08
N GLY A 302 2.33 2.19 -37.78
CA GLY A 302 2.16 1.58 -39.09
C GLY A 302 3.21 2.02 -40.13
N GLU A 303 3.71 3.25 -40.00
CA GLU A 303 4.74 3.81 -40.89
C GLU A 303 6.13 3.20 -40.68
N LEU A 304 6.50 2.85 -39.44
CA LEU A 304 7.82 2.29 -39.13
C LEU A 304 7.89 0.77 -39.35
N ARG A 305 6.75 0.08 -39.37
CA ARG A 305 6.70 -1.39 -39.52
C ARG A 305 7.43 -1.90 -40.77
N PRO A 306 7.22 -1.33 -41.98
CA PRO A 306 7.92 -1.79 -43.18
C PRO A 306 9.45 -1.61 -43.07
N SER A 307 9.90 -0.46 -42.53
CA SER A 307 11.33 -0.18 -42.37
C SER A 307 12.00 -1.13 -41.36
N VAL A 308 11.31 -1.46 -40.27
CA VAL A 308 11.81 -2.45 -39.31
C VAL A 308 11.86 -3.86 -39.92
N ALA A 309 10.83 -4.24 -40.68
CA ALA A 309 10.78 -5.53 -41.39
C ALA A 309 11.94 -5.69 -42.39
N GLU A 310 12.21 -4.63 -43.17
CA GLU A 310 13.33 -4.57 -44.11
C GLU A 310 14.68 -4.63 -43.38
N PHE A 311 14.84 -3.87 -42.29
CA PHE A 311 16.05 -3.90 -41.48
C PHE A 311 16.34 -5.28 -40.89
N MET A 312 15.33 -5.98 -40.36
CA MET A 312 15.50 -7.33 -39.84
C MET A 312 16.02 -8.29 -40.92
N SER A 313 15.45 -8.20 -42.13
CA SER A 313 15.83 -9.02 -43.29
C SER A 313 17.26 -8.73 -43.73
N PHE A 314 17.63 -7.45 -43.81
CA PHE A 314 18.98 -6.99 -44.11
C PHE A 314 20.01 -7.49 -43.08
N VAL A 315 19.71 -7.37 -41.79
CA VAL A 315 20.62 -7.83 -40.71
C VAL A 315 20.86 -9.32 -40.83
N HIS A 316 19.83 -10.13 -41.09
CA HIS A 316 19.99 -11.57 -41.24
C HIS A 316 20.94 -11.92 -42.40
N GLN A 317 20.78 -11.28 -43.55
CA GLN A 317 21.67 -11.48 -44.71
C GLN A 317 23.09 -10.99 -44.46
N SER A 318 23.24 -9.86 -43.76
CA SER A 318 24.55 -9.34 -43.37
C SER A 318 25.30 -10.34 -42.47
N VAL A 319 24.59 -11.03 -41.57
CA VAL A 319 25.19 -12.09 -40.74
C VAL A 319 25.61 -13.30 -41.59
N ASN A 320 24.88 -13.66 -42.65
CA ASN A 320 25.29 -14.73 -43.58
C ASN A 320 26.61 -14.36 -44.27
N GLN A 321 26.71 -13.12 -44.78
CA GLN A 321 27.94 -12.61 -45.41
C GLN A 321 29.11 -12.59 -44.42
N MET A 322 28.88 -12.10 -43.19
CA MET A 322 29.89 -12.08 -42.14
C MET A 322 30.30 -13.49 -41.70
N SER A 323 29.37 -14.46 -41.71
CA SER A 323 29.66 -15.86 -41.38
C SER A 323 30.58 -16.51 -42.43
N ALA A 324 30.45 -16.13 -43.71
CA ALA A 324 31.38 -16.57 -44.75
C ALA A 324 32.80 -16.00 -44.53
N VAL A 325 32.90 -14.72 -44.15
CA VAL A 325 34.18 -14.07 -43.80
C VAL A 325 34.79 -14.72 -42.55
N TYR A 326 33.97 -15.01 -41.54
CA TYR A 326 34.39 -15.68 -40.31
C TYR A 326 34.94 -17.08 -40.60
N LEU A 327 34.29 -17.84 -41.49
CA LEU A 327 34.78 -19.14 -41.94
C LEU A 327 36.13 -19.03 -42.65
N ALA A 328 36.29 -18.03 -43.53
CA ALA A 328 37.55 -17.82 -44.26
C ALA A 328 38.72 -17.49 -43.31
N ASN A 329 38.47 -16.67 -42.29
CA ASN A 329 39.52 -16.20 -41.37
C ASN A 329 39.81 -17.20 -40.24
N GLU A 330 38.77 -17.67 -39.54
CA GLU A 330 38.88 -18.46 -38.31
C GLU A 330 38.74 -19.97 -38.54
N ARG A 331 38.35 -20.39 -39.75
CA ARG A 331 38.06 -21.79 -40.12
C ARG A 331 36.99 -22.44 -39.21
N ARG A 332 36.13 -21.63 -38.62
CA ARG A 332 35.02 -22.04 -37.77
C ARG A 332 33.71 -21.71 -38.46
N TYR A 333 32.79 -22.66 -38.46
CA TYR A 333 31.46 -22.46 -39.04
C TYR A 333 30.56 -21.74 -38.05
N ASN A 334 29.87 -20.71 -38.53
CA ASN A 334 28.70 -20.15 -37.89
C ASN A 334 27.50 -20.39 -38.82
N TYR A 335 26.49 -21.11 -38.35
CA TYR A 335 25.31 -21.42 -39.15
C TYR A 335 24.17 -20.50 -38.74
N THR A 336 23.75 -19.65 -39.66
CA THR A 336 22.49 -18.93 -39.56
C THR A 336 21.35 -19.82 -40.01
N THR A 337 20.24 -19.77 -39.27
CA THR A 337 19.07 -20.59 -39.60
C THR A 337 17.81 -19.74 -39.59
N PRO A 338 16.78 -20.10 -40.37
CA PRO A 338 15.47 -19.45 -40.26
C PRO A 338 14.90 -19.46 -38.85
N LYS A 339 15.22 -20.48 -38.03
CA LYS A 339 14.87 -20.49 -36.61
C LYS A 339 15.52 -19.33 -35.84
N SER A 340 16.81 -19.07 -36.06
CA SER A 340 17.51 -17.93 -35.46
C SER A 340 16.90 -16.59 -35.88
N PHE A 341 16.39 -16.48 -37.12
CA PHE A 341 15.66 -15.29 -37.58
C PHE A 341 14.32 -15.12 -36.83
N LEU A 342 13.54 -16.20 -36.68
CA LEU A 342 12.31 -16.16 -35.90
C LEU A 342 12.57 -15.83 -34.43
N GLU A 343 13.66 -16.35 -33.85
CA GLU A 343 14.11 -16.00 -32.49
C GLU A 343 14.51 -14.52 -32.37
N GLN A 344 15.16 -13.95 -33.40
CA GLN A 344 15.47 -12.52 -33.46
C GLN A 344 14.19 -11.67 -33.41
N ILE A 345 13.18 -12.03 -34.20
CA ILE A 345 11.88 -11.34 -34.21
C ILE A 345 11.22 -11.44 -32.84
N GLN A 346 11.12 -12.65 -32.28
CA GLN A 346 10.53 -12.86 -30.95
C GLN A 346 11.28 -12.09 -29.85
N LEU A 347 12.61 -12.08 -29.90
CA LEU A 347 13.44 -11.31 -28.97
C LEU A 347 13.14 -9.81 -29.08
N TYR A 348 13.04 -9.29 -30.31
CA TYR A 348 12.69 -7.89 -30.55
C TYR A 348 11.30 -7.56 -29.97
N GLU A 349 10.28 -8.36 -30.26
CA GLU A 349 8.92 -8.16 -29.74
C GLU A 349 8.89 -8.17 -28.21
N ASN A 350 9.56 -9.15 -27.59
CA ASN A 350 9.63 -9.29 -26.13
C ASN A 350 10.35 -8.10 -25.50
N MET A 351 11.48 -7.67 -26.07
CA MET A 351 12.22 -6.51 -25.57
C MET A 351 11.41 -5.23 -25.72
N LEU A 352 10.73 -5.03 -26.85
CA LEU A 352 9.92 -3.84 -27.08
C LEU A 352 8.75 -3.77 -26.10
N ARG A 353 8.02 -4.88 -25.90
CA ARG A 353 6.92 -4.96 -24.93
C ARG A 353 7.41 -4.65 -23.51
N LYS A 354 8.52 -5.27 -23.11
CA LYS A 354 9.13 -5.05 -21.79
C LYS A 354 9.56 -3.60 -21.59
N LYS A 355 10.31 -3.03 -22.53
CA LYS A 355 10.82 -1.67 -22.44
C LYS A 355 9.71 -0.61 -22.50
N SER A 356 8.70 -0.84 -23.33
CA SER A 356 7.52 0.04 -23.39
C SER A 356 6.75 0.03 -22.09
N SER A 357 6.52 -1.15 -21.49
CA SER A 357 5.87 -1.27 -20.17
C SER A 357 6.69 -0.60 -19.06
N GLU A 358 8.00 -0.83 -19.01
CA GLU A 358 8.91 -0.16 -18.06
C GLU A 358 8.86 1.37 -18.21
N LEU A 359 8.79 1.87 -19.44
CA LEU A 359 8.76 3.30 -19.73
C LEU A 359 7.40 3.92 -19.38
N LEU A 360 6.29 3.26 -19.73
CA LEU A 360 4.94 3.68 -19.35
C LEU A 360 4.77 3.72 -17.82
N ALA A 361 5.31 2.74 -17.08
CA ALA A 361 5.30 2.74 -15.63
C ALA A 361 6.09 3.92 -15.04
N LYS A 362 7.24 4.28 -15.64
CA LYS A 362 8.02 5.45 -15.24
C LYS A 362 7.29 6.76 -15.56
N MET A 363 6.65 6.85 -16.72
CA MET A 363 5.84 8.01 -17.10
C MET A 363 4.67 8.18 -16.14
N ALA A 364 3.90 7.12 -15.86
CA ALA A 364 2.80 7.17 -14.91
C ALA A 364 3.26 7.56 -13.50
N ARG A 365 4.44 7.09 -13.06
CA ARG A 365 5.01 7.51 -11.77
C ARG A 365 5.36 9.00 -11.76
N LEU A 366 5.95 9.51 -12.83
CA LEU A 366 6.30 10.93 -12.96
C LEU A 366 5.04 11.80 -13.02
N GLU A 367 4.03 11.39 -13.77
CA GLU A 367 2.74 12.07 -13.89
C GLU A 367 2.02 12.13 -12.54
N ASN A 368 1.95 11.01 -11.80
CA ASN A 368 1.43 11.01 -10.44
C ASN A 368 2.24 11.91 -9.48
N GLY A 369 3.56 11.99 -9.70
CA GLY A 369 4.43 12.90 -8.95
C GLY A 369 4.14 14.36 -9.24
N LEU A 370 4.00 14.71 -10.51
CA LEU A 370 3.61 16.04 -10.99
C LEU A 370 2.24 16.45 -10.44
N GLN A 371 1.24 15.57 -10.50
CA GLN A 371 -0.09 15.82 -9.97
C GLN A 371 -0.06 16.10 -8.45
N LYS A 372 0.76 15.36 -7.69
CA LYS A 372 0.95 15.62 -6.26
C LYS A 372 1.66 16.94 -5.98
N LEU A 373 2.66 17.31 -6.77
CA LEU A 373 3.34 18.59 -6.67
C LEU A 373 2.38 19.74 -6.97
N GLU A 374 1.58 19.62 -8.02
CA GLU A 374 0.55 20.60 -8.38
C GLU A 374 -0.49 20.76 -7.27
N SER A 375 -1.00 19.65 -6.72
CA SER A 375 -1.94 19.69 -5.59
C SER A 375 -1.32 20.32 -4.33
N THR A 376 -0.05 20.02 -4.05
CA THR A 376 0.66 20.60 -2.90
C THR A 376 0.89 22.10 -3.11
N ALA A 377 1.24 22.52 -4.33
CA ALA A 377 1.39 23.93 -4.67
C ALA A 377 0.07 24.69 -4.45
N GLN A 378 -1.05 24.16 -4.92
CA GLN A 378 -2.38 24.71 -4.65
C GLN A 378 -2.68 24.80 -3.14
N GLN A 379 -2.40 23.74 -2.37
CA GLN A 379 -2.60 23.76 -0.91
C GLN A 379 -1.71 24.79 -0.20
N VAL A 380 -0.47 24.98 -0.65
CA VAL A 380 0.45 25.98 -0.10
C VAL A 380 -0.06 27.38 -0.41
N ASP A 381 -0.56 27.62 -1.62
CA ASP A 381 -1.14 28.92 -1.99
C ASP A 381 -2.40 29.22 -1.17
N ASP A 382 -3.27 28.23 -0.93
CA ASP A 382 -4.41 28.35 -0.03
C ASP A 382 -3.99 28.65 1.42
N LEU A 383 -2.94 27.99 1.91
CA LEU A 383 -2.42 28.23 3.27
C LEU A 383 -1.78 29.61 3.40
N LYS A 384 -1.06 30.08 2.38
CA LYS A 384 -0.52 31.46 2.34
C LYS A 384 -1.64 32.48 2.37
N ALA A 385 -2.73 32.26 1.63
CA ALA A 385 -3.90 33.15 1.66
C ALA A 385 -4.55 33.16 3.06
N LYS A 386 -4.70 32.01 3.71
CA LYS A 386 -5.20 31.92 5.09
C LYS A 386 -4.27 32.59 6.10
N LEU A 387 -2.97 32.39 5.98
CA LEU A 387 -1.97 32.99 6.87
C LEU A 387 -1.99 34.51 6.75
N ALA A 388 -2.03 35.05 5.53
CA ALA A 388 -2.13 36.49 5.31
C ALA A 388 -3.40 37.08 5.94
N ALA A 389 -4.55 36.39 5.86
CA ALA A 389 -5.77 36.80 6.53
C ALA A 389 -5.65 36.76 8.07
N GLN A 390 -5.03 35.70 8.60
CA GLN A 390 -4.81 35.55 10.05
C GLN A 390 -3.79 36.55 10.61
N GLU A 391 -2.75 36.91 9.85
CA GLU A 391 -1.79 37.95 10.27
C GLU A 391 -2.47 39.31 10.42
N VAL A 392 -3.40 39.66 9.53
CA VAL A 392 -4.20 40.88 9.65
C VAL A 392 -5.10 40.82 10.89
N GLU A 393 -5.79 39.69 11.12
CA GLU A 393 -6.64 39.52 12.30
C GLU A 393 -5.83 39.54 13.61
N LEU A 394 -4.65 38.91 13.63
CA LEU A 394 -3.75 38.90 14.77
C LEU A 394 -3.19 40.29 15.07
N ALA A 395 -2.83 41.05 14.04
CA ALA A 395 -2.39 42.44 14.20
C ALA A 395 -3.49 43.31 14.83
N GLN A 396 -4.74 43.17 14.37
CA GLN A 396 -5.89 43.85 14.98
C GLN A 396 -6.09 43.44 16.43
N LYS A 397 -6.10 42.12 16.73
CA LYS A 397 -6.25 41.63 18.10
C LYS A 397 -5.09 42.04 19.01
N ASN A 398 -3.86 42.08 18.52
CA ASN A 398 -2.71 42.59 19.27
C ASN A 398 -2.83 44.10 19.52
N GLU A 399 -3.31 44.87 18.55
CA GLU A 399 -3.59 46.30 18.75
C GLU A 399 -4.65 46.51 19.83
N ASP A 400 -5.74 45.73 19.79
CA ASP A 400 -6.81 45.78 20.79
C ASP A 400 -6.35 45.29 22.16
N ALA A 401 -5.53 44.24 22.22
CA ALA A 401 -4.92 43.75 23.46
C ALA A 401 -3.96 44.79 24.05
N ASN A 402 -3.17 45.48 23.22
CA ASN A 402 -2.29 46.57 23.65
C ASN A 402 -3.08 47.77 24.17
N LYS A 403 -4.22 48.12 23.54
CA LYS A 403 -5.16 49.14 24.06
C LYS A 403 -5.71 48.73 25.43
N LEU A 404 -6.13 47.47 25.59
CA LEU A 404 -6.60 46.95 26.88
C LEU A 404 -5.49 46.95 27.93
N LEU A 405 -4.26 46.56 27.58
CA LEU A 405 -3.09 46.63 28.47
C LEU A 405 -2.80 48.06 28.94
N ALA A 406 -2.95 49.06 28.06
CA ALA A 406 -2.80 50.46 28.44
C ALA A 406 -3.88 50.91 29.43
N ILE A 407 -5.13 50.48 29.23
CA ILE A 407 -6.25 50.74 30.16
C ILE A 407 -5.99 50.07 31.51
N VAL A 408 -5.63 48.78 31.51
CA VAL A 408 -5.33 48.01 32.72
C VAL A 408 -4.10 48.58 33.44
N GLY A 409 -3.08 49.05 32.70
CA GLY A 409 -1.93 49.74 33.27
C GLY A 409 -2.34 51.02 34.00
N ALA A 410 -3.16 51.86 33.37
CA ALA A 410 -3.69 53.09 33.98
C ALA A 410 -4.61 52.81 35.19
N GLU A 411 -5.42 51.74 35.14
CA GLU A 411 -6.22 51.30 36.28
C GLU A 411 -5.35 50.74 37.41
N THR A 412 -4.31 49.98 37.09
CA THR A 412 -3.37 49.44 38.09
C THR A 412 -2.61 50.56 38.79
N GLU A 413 -2.21 51.60 38.04
CA GLU A 413 -1.52 52.77 38.59
C GLU A 413 -2.43 53.57 39.55
N LYS A 414 -3.71 53.74 39.18
CA LYS A 414 -4.74 54.29 40.09
C LYS A 414 -4.92 53.44 41.34
N VAL A 415 -5.02 52.12 41.19
CA VAL A 415 -5.18 51.18 42.31
C VAL A 415 -3.96 51.22 43.23
N THR A 416 -2.74 51.33 42.70
CA THR A 416 -1.54 51.51 43.53
C THR A 416 -1.53 52.85 44.26
N GLY A 417 -1.95 53.94 43.61
CA GLY A 417 -2.09 55.25 44.25
C GLY A 417 -3.13 55.23 45.38
N GLU A 418 -4.29 54.61 45.16
CA GLU A 418 -5.31 54.45 46.20
C GLU A 418 -4.83 53.54 47.35
N LYS A 419 -4.02 52.52 47.04
CA LYS A 419 -3.42 51.63 48.05
C LYS A 419 -2.37 52.34 48.90
N GLU A 420 -1.58 53.24 48.33
CA GLU A 420 -0.64 54.08 49.08
C GLU A 420 -1.36 55.07 50.01
N VAL A 421 -2.47 55.66 49.54
CA VAL A 421 -3.34 56.49 50.38
C VAL A 421 -3.94 55.66 51.52
N ALA A 422 -4.44 54.46 51.25
CA ALA A 422 -4.98 53.56 52.27
C ALA A 422 -3.92 53.16 53.32
N ASN A 423 -2.69 52.83 52.91
CA ASN A 423 -1.59 52.53 53.83
C ASN A 423 -1.21 53.74 54.70
N SER A 424 -1.23 54.96 54.14
CA SER A 424 -0.98 56.18 54.92
C SER A 424 -2.08 56.43 55.96
N GLU A 425 -3.34 56.15 55.63
CA GLU A 425 -4.46 56.23 56.56
C GLU A 425 -4.34 55.17 57.68
N GLU A 426 -3.92 53.95 57.33
CA GLU A 426 -3.72 52.84 58.28
C GLU A 426 -2.63 53.16 59.32
N GLU A 427 -1.52 53.78 58.92
CA GLU A 427 -0.48 54.24 59.85
C GLU A 427 -0.95 55.33 60.82
N LYS A 428 -1.82 56.25 60.37
CA LYS A 428 -2.42 57.28 61.24
C LYS A 428 -3.36 56.65 62.27
N VAL A 429 -4.18 55.69 61.85
CA VAL A 429 -5.10 54.96 62.75
C VAL A 429 -4.32 54.12 63.76
N ALA A 430 -3.20 53.50 63.37
CA ALA A 430 -2.34 52.75 64.28
C ALA A 430 -1.72 53.61 65.39
N LYS A 431 -1.33 54.86 65.09
CA LYS A 431 -0.83 55.81 66.10
C LYS A 431 -1.91 56.21 67.10
N ILE A 432 -3.11 56.53 66.61
CA ILE A 432 -4.26 56.90 67.47
C ILE A 432 -4.65 55.74 68.41
N LYS A 433 -4.66 54.50 67.89
CA LYS A 433 -4.97 53.29 68.69
C LYS A 433 -3.98 53.08 69.85
N LYS A 434 -2.71 53.41 69.65
CA LYS A 434 -1.65 53.26 70.66
C LYS A 434 -1.77 54.29 71.79
N GLU A 435 -2.20 55.52 71.48
CA GLU A 435 -2.43 56.56 72.49
C GLU A 435 -3.68 56.31 73.35
N VAL A 436 -4.76 55.79 72.75
CA VAL A 436 -6.01 55.46 73.46
C VAL A 436 -5.81 54.30 74.44
N SER A 437 -5.08 53.25 74.03
CA SER A 437 -4.78 52.09 74.87
C SER A 437 -3.96 52.45 76.13
N LYS A 438 -3.04 53.42 76.02
CA LYS A 438 -2.24 53.89 77.16
C LYS A 438 -3.08 54.68 78.19
N LYS A 439 -3.99 55.54 77.71
CA LYS A 439 -4.91 56.29 78.59
C LYS A 439 -5.94 55.40 79.29
N GLN A 440 -6.30 54.27 78.70
CA GLN A 440 -7.25 53.31 79.28
C GLN A 440 -6.65 52.56 80.48
N SER A 441 -5.39 52.12 80.38
CA SER A 441 -4.71 51.41 81.46
C SER A 441 -4.46 52.25 82.72
N ASP A 442 -4.25 53.56 82.57
CA ASP A 442 -4.00 54.47 83.70
C ASP A 442 -5.31 54.74 84.49
N CYS A 443 -6.46 54.82 83.81
CA CYS A 443 -7.76 55.00 84.48
C CYS A 443 -8.26 53.76 85.25
N GLU A 444 -7.96 52.54 84.77
CA GLU A 444 -8.41 51.30 85.44
C GLU A 444 -7.68 51.05 86.77
N GLN A 445 -6.44 51.53 86.92
CA GLN A 445 -5.67 51.40 88.17
C GLN A 445 -6.14 52.34 89.29
N ASP A 446 -6.66 53.52 88.94
CA ASP A 446 -7.18 54.48 89.91
C ASP A 446 -8.60 54.10 90.39
N LEU A 447 -9.41 53.47 89.53
CA LEU A 447 -10.75 52.98 89.89
C LEU A 447 -10.70 51.86 90.96
N ALA A 448 -9.73 50.94 90.84
CA ALA A 448 -9.62 49.77 91.72
C ALA A 448 -9.26 50.11 93.19
N LYS A 449 -8.72 51.31 93.46
CA LYS A 449 -8.35 51.76 94.82
C LYS A 449 -9.50 52.46 95.56
N ALA A 450 -10.46 53.03 94.84
CA ALA A 450 -11.53 53.86 95.42
C ALA A 450 -12.85 53.11 95.71
N GLU A 451 -13.12 51.98 95.04
CA GLU A 451 -14.35 51.19 95.22
C GLU A 451 -14.60 50.64 96.64
N PRO A 452 -13.60 50.08 97.37
CA PRO A 452 -13.89 49.45 98.66
C PRO A 452 -14.28 50.45 99.77
N ALA A 453 -13.79 51.69 99.71
CA ALA A 453 -14.14 52.74 100.68
C ALA A 453 -15.59 53.24 100.49
N LEU A 454 -16.08 53.28 99.25
CA LEU A 454 -17.43 53.74 98.90
C LEU A 454 -18.50 52.72 99.32
N LEU A 455 -18.25 51.42 99.08
CA LEU A 455 -19.14 50.35 99.51
C LEU A 455 -19.31 50.33 101.04
N ALA A 456 -18.23 50.53 101.80
CA ALA A 456 -18.27 50.58 103.27
C ALA A 456 -19.08 51.77 103.83
N ALA A 457 -19.04 52.94 103.17
CA ALA A 457 -19.86 54.09 103.53
C ALA A 457 -21.36 53.84 103.29
N GLN A 458 -21.69 53.13 102.20
CA GLN A 458 -23.08 52.79 101.86
C GLN A 458 -23.68 51.77 102.84
N THR A 459 -22.91 50.78 103.30
CA THR A 459 -23.37 49.82 104.33
C THR A 459 -23.62 50.49 105.68
N ALA A 460 -22.79 51.48 106.06
CA ALA A 460 -23.02 52.26 107.29
C ALA A 460 -24.35 53.03 107.25
N LEU A 461 -24.70 53.63 106.11
CA LEU A 461 -25.99 54.31 105.90
C LEU A 461 -27.20 53.36 106.00
N ASN A 462 -27.09 52.14 105.48
CA ASN A 462 -28.18 51.15 105.55
C ASN A 462 -28.50 50.67 106.98
N THR A 463 -27.62 50.89 107.96
CA THR A 463 -27.91 50.61 109.38
C THR A 463 -28.71 51.72 110.08
N LEU A 464 -28.92 52.86 109.42
CA LEU A 464 -29.70 53.99 109.94
C LEU A 464 -31.14 53.93 109.42
N ASN A 465 -32.11 53.82 110.33
CA ASN A 465 -33.53 53.93 110.00
C ASN A 465 -34.17 55.14 110.72
N LYS A 466 -35.34 55.58 110.22
CA LYS A 466 -36.08 56.74 110.75
C LYS A 466 -36.37 56.64 112.25
N ASN A 467 -36.59 55.44 112.75
CA ASN A 467 -36.89 55.19 114.16
C ASN A 467 -35.66 55.46 115.05
N ASN A 468 -34.49 54.96 114.66
CA ASN A 468 -33.22 55.14 115.38
C ASN A 468 -32.81 56.64 115.44
N LEU A 469 -32.99 57.39 114.35
CA LEU A 469 -32.70 58.84 114.32
C LEU A 469 -33.74 59.66 115.11
N SER A 470 -35.00 59.22 115.17
CA SER A 470 -36.04 59.85 115.98
C SER A 470 -35.82 59.62 117.48
N GLU A 471 -35.36 58.42 117.86
CA GLU A 471 -34.94 58.11 119.23
C GLU A 471 -33.78 59.01 119.67
N MET A 472 -32.75 59.13 118.82
CA MET A 472 -31.61 60.00 119.10
C MET A 472 -32.02 61.48 119.26
N LYS A 473 -33.01 61.96 118.49
CA LYS A 473 -33.56 63.33 118.64
C LYS A 473 -34.26 63.55 119.98
N SER A 474 -34.85 62.52 120.58
CA SER A 474 -35.63 62.63 121.82
C SER A 474 -34.78 62.88 123.08
N PHE A 475 -33.45 62.75 122.99
CA PHE A 475 -32.56 63.02 124.12
C PHE A 475 -32.68 64.46 124.65
N GLY A 476 -32.94 64.59 125.95
CA GLY A 476 -32.95 65.86 126.68
C GLY A 476 -31.54 66.39 126.95
N SER A 477 -30.64 65.53 127.43
CA SER A 477 -29.20 65.75 127.58
C SER A 477 -28.43 64.50 127.12
N PRO A 478 -27.87 64.47 125.89
CA PRO A 478 -27.16 63.31 125.37
C PRO A 478 -25.72 63.18 125.94
N PRO A 479 -25.12 61.96 125.90
CA PRO A 479 -23.71 61.75 126.22
C PRO A 479 -22.76 62.54 125.30
N SER A 480 -21.58 62.94 125.80
CA SER A 480 -20.56 63.71 125.06
C SER A 480 -20.19 63.08 123.71
N ALA A 481 -20.04 61.76 123.65
CA ALA A 481 -19.72 61.03 122.42
C ALA A 481 -20.78 61.25 121.31
N VAL A 482 -22.07 61.28 121.66
CA VAL A 482 -23.16 61.53 120.70
C VAL A 482 -23.12 62.99 120.23
N VAL A 483 -22.80 63.94 121.10
CA VAL A 483 -22.63 65.35 120.74
C VAL A 483 -21.48 65.53 119.75
N ASN A 484 -20.34 64.86 119.97
CA ASN A 484 -19.17 64.93 119.09
C ASN A 484 -19.47 64.35 117.70
N VAL A 485 -20.13 63.18 117.61
CA VAL A 485 -20.56 62.59 116.33
C VAL A 485 -21.49 63.52 115.57
N THR A 486 -22.46 64.10 116.26
CA THR A 486 -23.44 64.97 115.60
C THR A 486 -22.81 66.29 115.17
N ALA A 487 -21.83 66.80 115.94
CA ALA A 487 -21.03 67.97 115.56
C ALA A 487 -20.13 67.68 114.34
N ALA A 488 -19.53 66.50 114.24
CA ALA A 488 -18.72 66.09 113.09
C ALA A 488 -19.56 65.97 111.81
N VAL A 489 -20.74 65.34 111.90
CA VAL A 489 -21.68 65.26 110.77
C VAL A 489 -22.21 66.64 110.38
N MET A 490 -22.39 67.55 111.36
CA MET A 490 -22.73 68.94 111.11
C MET A 490 -21.64 69.74 110.40
N CYS A 491 -20.38 69.41 110.66
CA CYS A 491 -19.25 70.00 109.93
C CYS A 491 -19.18 69.47 108.49
N LEU A 492 -19.52 68.20 108.24
CA LEU A 492 -19.57 67.62 106.89
C LEU A 492 -20.73 68.20 106.06
N LEU A 493 -21.93 68.32 106.63
CA LEU A 493 -23.13 68.84 105.94
C LEU A 493 -23.20 70.37 105.88
N ALA A 494 -22.12 71.10 106.19
CA ALA A 494 -22.12 72.55 106.16
C ALA A 494 -22.14 73.07 104.71
N PRO A 495 -23.21 73.77 104.27
CA PRO A 495 -23.32 74.23 102.89
C PRO A 495 -22.21 75.24 102.56
N GLY A 496 -21.38 74.91 101.57
CA GLY A 496 -20.32 75.79 101.04
C GLY A 496 -19.13 76.04 101.99
N GLY A 497 -18.81 75.10 102.89
CA GLY A 497 -17.58 75.18 103.69
C GLY A 497 -17.61 76.17 104.88
N LYS A 498 -18.77 76.74 105.21
CA LYS A 498 -18.96 77.61 106.39
C LYS A 498 -19.26 76.78 107.64
N VAL A 499 -18.21 76.33 108.32
CA VAL A 499 -18.33 75.54 109.56
C VAL A 499 -19.03 76.38 110.66
N PRO A 500 -20.14 75.92 111.25
CA PRO A 500 -20.85 76.63 112.31
C PRO A 500 -19.99 76.86 113.57
N LYS A 501 -20.02 78.08 114.13
CA LYS A 501 -19.30 78.43 115.37
C LYS A 501 -19.96 77.85 116.64
N ASP A 502 -21.27 77.61 116.62
CA ASP A 502 -22.01 76.95 117.69
C ASP A 502 -22.23 75.47 117.34
N ARG A 503 -21.52 74.58 118.02
CA ARG A 503 -21.52 73.13 117.80
C ARG A 503 -22.30 72.38 118.89
N SER A 504 -23.15 73.07 119.62
CA SER A 504 -23.94 72.47 120.71
C SER A 504 -25.03 71.52 120.18
N TRP A 505 -25.41 70.52 120.98
CA TRP A 505 -26.51 69.60 120.67
C TRP A 505 -27.82 70.32 120.30
N LYS A 506 -28.08 71.48 120.92
CA LYS A 506 -29.26 72.30 120.65
C LYS A 506 -29.26 72.84 119.21
N ALA A 507 -28.10 73.26 118.69
CA ALA A 507 -27.93 73.71 117.31
C ALA A 507 -28.06 72.54 116.31
N ALA A 508 -27.45 71.39 116.61
CA ALA A 508 -27.56 70.19 115.78
C ALA A 508 -29.00 69.65 115.69
N LYS A 509 -29.74 69.68 116.81
CA LYS A 509 -31.15 69.25 116.89
C LYS A 509 -32.10 70.17 116.11
N ALA A 510 -31.87 71.49 116.16
CA ALA A 510 -32.70 72.48 115.49
C ALA A 510 -32.39 72.65 113.99
N GLY A 511 -31.12 72.49 113.59
CA GLY A 511 -30.71 72.60 112.20
C GLY A 511 -30.92 71.29 111.45
N ILE A 512 -30.06 70.31 111.73
CA ILE A 512 -29.90 69.11 110.91
C ILE A 512 -30.97 68.06 111.23
N MET A 513 -31.31 67.86 112.51
CA MET A 513 -32.29 66.84 112.93
C MET A 513 -33.73 67.38 113.03
N SER A 514 -34.03 68.55 112.44
CA SER A 514 -35.37 69.14 112.43
C SER A 514 -36.37 68.26 111.68
N LYS A 515 -35.99 67.76 110.51
CA LYS A 515 -36.73 66.80 109.68
C LYS A 515 -35.88 65.55 109.43
N VAL A 516 -36.18 64.46 110.13
CA VAL A 516 -35.39 63.21 110.10
C VAL A 516 -35.31 62.59 108.70
N ASP A 517 -36.40 62.67 107.93
CA ASP A 517 -36.43 62.11 106.56
C ASP A 517 -35.47 62.86 105.61
N VAL A 518 -35.44 64.19 105.69
CA VAL A 518 -34.56 65.03 104.86
C VAL A 518 -33.09 64.88 105.28
N PHE A 519 -32.84 64.67 106.57
CA PHE A 519 -31.49 64.42 107.06
C PHE A 519 -30.91 63.09 106.55
N LEU A 520 -31.70 62.02 106.61
CA LEU A 520 -31.26 60.72 106.08
C LEU A 520 -31.02 60.80 104.56
N ASP A 521 -31.91 61.45 103.82
CA ASP A 521 -31.75 61.67 102.38
C ASP A 521 -30.50 62.51 102.05
N SER A 522 -30.19 63.51 102.87
CA SER A 522 -28.98 64.34 102.72
C SER A 522 -27.68 63.56 102.99
N LEU A 523 -27.73 62.50 103.80
CA LEU A 523 -26.56 61.62 104.04
C LEU A 523 -26.39 60.61 102.91
N ILE A 524 -27.49 60.11 102.32
CA ILE A 524 -27.48 59.17 101.20
C ILE A 524 -27.00 59.85 99.92
N ASN A 525 -27.52 61.05 99.65
CA ASN A 525 -27.20 61.83 98.45
C ASN A 525 -26.05 62.84 98.66
N TYR A 526 -25.20 62.61 99.66
CA TYR A 526 -24.07 63.51 99.94
C TYR A 526 -23.03 63.45 98.80
N ASP A 527 -22.62 64.63 98.31
CA ASP A 527 -21.57 64.76 97.30
C ASP A 527 -20.19 64.43 97.91
N LYS A 528 -19.79 63.17 97.71
CA LYS A 528 -18.56 62.58 98.23
C LYS A 528 -17.30 62.96 97.43
N GLU A 529 -17.45 63.52 96.22
CA GLU A 529 -16.33 63.86 95.33
C GLU A 529 -15.84 65.30 95.53
N ASN A 530 -16.66 66.18 96.13
CA ASN A 530 -16.36 67.59 96.27
C ASN A 530 -16.53 68.11 97.72
N ILE A 531 -15.68 67.64 98.64
CA ILE A 531 -15.70 68.07 100.05
C ILE A 531 -14.79 69.29 100.25
N HIS A 532 -15.34 70.40 100.74
CA HIS A 532 -14.58 71.62 100.99
C HIS A 532 -13.50 71.42 102.07
N GLU A 533 -12.27 71.90 101.84
CA GLU A 533 -11.10 71.67 102.71
C GLU A 533 -11.29 72.11 104.18
N ASN A 534 -12.08 73.17 104.40
CA ASN A 534 -12.45 73.66 105.74
C ASN A 534 -13.29 72.64 106.53
N CYS A 535 -14.17 71.89 105.86
CA CYS A 535 -14.97 70.84 106.50
C CYS A 535 -14.09 69.65 106.89
N LEU A 536 -13.13 69.27 106.04
CA LEU A 536 -12.17 68.20 106.33
C LEU A 536 -11.26 68.54 107.51
N LYS A 537 -10.74 69.77 107.59
CA LYS A 537 -9.94 70.22 108.75
C LYS A 537 -10.74 70.17 110.06
N ALA A 538 -11.98 70.64 110.04
CA ALA A 538 -12.83 70.64 111.23
C ALA A 538 -13.21 69.22 111.70
N VAL A 539 -13.40 68.29 110.77
CA VAL A 539 -13.75 66.88 111.07
C VAL A 539 -12.51 66.07 111.48
N SER A 540 -11.33 66.40 110.93
CA SER A 540 -10.07 65.75 111.29
C SER A 540 -9.72 65.88 112.77
N ASP A 541 -10.14 66.95 113.44
CA ASP A 541 -9.92 67.11 114.88
C ASP A 541 -10.80 66.16 115.72
N TYR A 542 -12.01 65.84 115.24
CA TYR A 542 -12.88 64.84 115.87
C TYR A 542 -12.44 63.41 115.57
N LEU A 543 -11.92 63.13 114.37
CA LEU A 543 -11.41 61.80 113.98
C LEU A 543 -10.15 61.36 114.74
N LYS A 544 -9.42 62.29 115.37
CA LYS A 544 -8.24 61.98 116.20
C LYS A 544 -8.60 61.58 117.63
N ASP A 545 -9.83 61.81 118.06
CA ASP A 545 -10.29 61.50 119.42
C ASP A 545 -10.55 59.97 119.54
N PRO A 546 -9.90 59.26 120.49
CA PRO A 546 -10.12 57.82 120.68
C PRO A 546 -11.57 57.44 120.98
N GLU A 547 -12.38 58.36 121.54
CA GLU A 547 -13.81 58.14 121.80
C GLU A 547 -14.67 58.22 120.52
N PHE A 548 -14.12 58.67 119.39
CA PHE A 548 -14.78 58.77 118.07
C PHE A 548 -14.59 57.49 117.25
N SER A 549 -14.99 56.35 117.80
CA SER A 549 -15.00 55.05 117.10
C SER A 549 -16.41 54.47 116.99
N PRO A 550 -16.79 53.85 115.86
CA PRO A 550 -18.13 53.28 115.70
C PRO A 550 -18.48 52.26 116.80
N GLU A 551 -17.51 51.45 117.24
CA GLU A 551 -17.67 50.43 118.27
C GLU A 551 -17.94 51.03 119.65
N PHE A 552 -17.23 52.10 120.03
CA PHE A 552 -17.44 52.79 121.31
C PHE A 552 -18.79 53.51 121.35
N VAL A 553 -19.14 54.20 120.25
CA VAL A 553 -20.39 54.95 120.14
C VAL A 553 -21.61 54.01 120.09
N GLN A 554 -21.47 52.79 119.55
CA GLN A 554 -22.54 51.79 119.51
C GLN A 554 -23.07 51.42 120.89
N SER A 555 -22.21 51.44 121.92
CA SER A 555 -22.62 51.20 123.32
C SER A 555 -23.53 52.29 123.90
N LYS A 556 -23.58 53.49 123.28
CA LYS A 556 -24.35 54.66 123.74
C LYS A 556 -25.56 54.95 122.86
N SER A 557 -25.41 54.80 121.54
CA SER A 557 -26.50 54.95 120.58
C SER A 557 -26.12 54.29 119.26
N LEU A 558 -26.99 53.38 118.79
CA LEU A 558 -26.81 52.68 117.52
C LEU A 558 -26.87 53.65 116.32
N ALA A 559 -27.71 54.69 116.41
CA ALA A 559 -27.79 55.74 115.39
C ALA A 559 -26.51 56.59 115.33
N ALA A 560 -25.92 56.90 116.48
CA ALA A 560 -24.66 57.64 116.51
C ALA A 560 -23.49 56.80 115.98
N ALA A 561 -23.49 55.48 116.17
CA ALA A 561 -22.47 54.60 115.60
C ALA A 561 -22.51 54.57 114.07
N GLY A 562 -23.71 54.49 113.48
CA GLY A 562 -23.88 54.54 112.02
C GLY A 562 -23.42 55.88 111.43
N LEU A 563 -23.72 57.00 112.10
CA LEU A 563 -23.24 58.34 111.71
C LEU A 563 -21.72 58.49 111.86
N CYS A 564 -21.12 57.91 112.89
CA CYS A 564 -19.67 57.88 113.11
C CYS A 564 -18.96 57.10 111.99
N SER A 565 -19.45 55.90 111.66
CA SER A 565 -18.92 55.06 110.58
C SER A 565 -19.05 55.74 109.21
N TRP A 566 -20.19 56.38 108.94
CA TRP A 566 -20.39 57.16 107.71
C TRP A 566 -19.37 58.30 107.59
N ALA A 567 -19.18 59.10 108.64
CA ALA A 567 -18.24 60.23 108.62
C ALA A 567 -16.79 59.78 108.37
N ILE A 568 -16.35 58.66 108.96
CA ILE A 568 -15.01 58.09 108.75
C ILE A 568 -14.82 57.64 107.29
N ASN A 569 -15.78 56.90 106.74
CA ASN A 569 -15.65 56.33 105.41
C ASN A 569 -15.74 57.38 104.30
N ILE A 570 -16.55 58.43 104.47
CA ILE A 570 -16.60 59.57 103.54
C ILE A 570 -15.28 60.33 103.49
N VAL A 571 -14.63 60.55 104.64
CA VAL A 571 -13.32 61.21 104.69
C VAL A 571 -12.22 60.34 104.07
N ASN A 572 -12.33 59.01 104.17
CA ASN A 572 -11.39 58.09 103.52
C ASN A 572 -11.59 57.99 102.00
N PHE A 573 -12.81 58.12 101.49
CA PHE A 573 -13.07 58.11 100.03
C PHE A 573 -12.50 59.36 99.33
N TYR A 574 -12.48 60.51 100.00
CA TYR A 574 -11.95 61.75 99.44
C TYR A 574 -10.41 61.80 99.41
N LYS A 575 -9.74 61.01 100.24
CA LYS A 575 -8.27 60.88 100.23
C LYS A 575 -7.81 59.91 99.15
#